data_AF-A0A0R3X4R9-F1
#
_entry.id   AF-A0A0R3X4R9-F1
#
_cell.length_a   1.000
_cell.length_b   1.000
_cell.length_c   1.000
_cell.angle_alpha   90.00
_cell.angle_beta   90.00
_cell.angle_gamma   90.00
#
_symmetry.space_group_name_H-M   'P 1'
#
loop_
_entity.id
_entity.type
_entity.pdbx_description
1 polymer ?
#
loop_
_entity_poly.entity_id
_entity_poly.type
_entity_poly.pdbx_seq_one_letter_code
_entity_poly.pdbx_strand_id
1 'polypeptide(L)'
;MMPNIRTKNIYEAIMHRQRMAEAKKQCDQVENKKFFQDSDVRARQEKRWTSESSFNNSMMAYLLPDKEAVLNNLEARKSKLRSLLQKEADFYEISDSEASDAVESKTVVYDSHKSNEHQRDIALQRKTDELRQFEREVFNEELEEIEKEILKQQRLLQGLETERRKTDEARLQRRFEKVTLRQHSTALIRRSRQVQTEITADLAYIDSLLALVGEEQENERGEGLRSRLITVKEMLKEELRHEERRENDMDGMLASEAAELAKKREQEWRCLEDARIRLLTDVLSMCRDRVDARLKALKQIKLERVGRLEALKRGVTTTELQRKPSPPKEHINGESCINLAETDGADRRSSHAEAVFEETLRKEAEKLNVSMDEIKKVAAEMGYDKAPFTGNRHKTQLW
;
A
#
# COMPACT_ATOMS: atom_id res chain seq x y z
N MET A 1 -14.29 -84.94 -18.95
CA MET A 1 -13.56 -83.74 -19.37
C MET A 1 -14.42 -82.52 -19.09
N MET A 2 -14.17 -81.81 -17.99
CA MET A 2 -14.90 -80.57 -17.67
C MET A 2 -14.02 -79.38 -18.08
N PRO A 3 -14.53 -78.42 -18.87
CA PRO A 3 -13.74 -77.29 -19.33
C PRO A 3 -13.43 -76.35 -18.16
N ASN A 4 -12.21 -75.83 -18.18
CA ASN A 4 -11.58 -75.05 -17.13
C ASN A 4 -12.23 -73.64 -17.02
N ILE A 5 -13.24 -73.49 -16.17
CA ILE A 5 -14.00 -72.23 -15.98
C ILE A 5 -13.15 -71.12 -15.32
N ARG A 6 -12.04 -71.48 -14.66
CA ARG A 6 -11.18 -70.51 -13.93
C ARG A 6 -10.30 -69.63 -14.81
N THR A 7 -9.94 -70.07 -16.02
CA THR A 7 -9.00 -69.32 -16.88
C THR A 7 -9.66 -68.20 -17.69
N LYS A 8 -10.97 -68.30 -17.96
CA LYS A 8 -11.73 -67.24 -18.67
C LYS A 8 -11.80 -65.93 -17.87
N ASN A 9 -11.91 -66.02 -16.55
CA ASN A 9 -12.07 -64.86 -15.67
C ASN A 9 -10.76 -64.05 -15.50
N ILE A 10 -9.61 -64.71 -15.59
CA ILE A 10 -8.29 -64.05 -15.48
C ILE A 10 -7.98 -63.28 -16.77
N TYR A 11 -8.24 -63.88 -17.94
CA TYR A 11 -8.02 -63.22 -19.22
C TYR A 11 -8.91 -61.98 -19.39
N GLU A 12 -10.19 -62.08 -19.01
CA GLU A 12 -11.12 -60.94 -19.02
C GLU A 12 -10.65 -59.82 -18.08
N ALA A 13 -10.16 -60.17 -16.88
CA ALA A 13 -9.61 -59.18 -15.95
C ALA A 13 -8.35 -58.48 -16.48
N ILE A 14 -7.46 -59.21 -17.16
CA ILE A 14 -6.24 -58.65 -17.79
C ILE A 14 -6.63 -57.71 -18.94
N MET A 15 -7.53 -58.13 -19.82
CA MET A 15 -8.03 -57.31 -20.93
C MET A 15 -8.76 -56.06 -20.42
N HIS A 16 -9.55 -56.17 -19.34
CA HIS A 16 -10.21 -55.02 -18.72
C HIS A 16 -9.20 -54.03 -18.15
N ARG A 17 -8.15 -54.50 -17.46
CA ARG A 17 -7.07 -53.64 -16.97
C ARG A 17 -6.31 -52.95 -18.11
N GLN A 18 -6.03 -53.66 -19.19
CA GLN A 18 -5.41 -53.05 -20.38
C GLN A 18 -6.30 -51.96 -20.99
N ARG A 19 -7.60 -52.23 -21.19
CA ARG A 19 -8.54 -51.21 -21.69
C ARG A 19 -8.63 -49.99 -20.76
N MET A 20 -8.63 -50.19 -19.45
CA MET A 20 -8.64 -49.09 -18.48
C MET A 20 -7.33 -48.28 -18.53
N ALA A 21 -6.18 -48.95 -18.66
CA ALA A 21 -4.89 -48.28 -18.79
C ALA A 21 -4.77 -47.50 -20.11
N GLU A 22 -5.26 -48.07 -21.21
CA GLU A 22 -5.30 -47.40 -22.52
C GLU A 22 -6.28 -46.22 -22.53
N ALA A 23 -7.48 -46.39 -21.95
CA ALA A 23 -8.45 -45.31 -21.81
C ALA A 23 -7.88 -44.15 -20.97
N LYS A 24 -7.20 -44.47 -19.86
CA LYS A 24 -6.51 -43.46 -19.05
C LYS A 24 -5.42 -42.74 -19.85
N LYS A 25 -4.59 -43.47 -20.58
CA LYS A 25 -3.55 -42.88 -21.44
C LYS A 25 -4.15 -41.97 -22.52
N GLN A 26 -5.30 -42.34 -23.09
CA GLN A 26 -6.01 -41.49 -24.05
C GLN A 26 -6.58 -40.22 -23.40
N CYS A 27 -7.21 -40.34 -22.23
CA CYS A 27 -7.67 -39.18 -21.45
C CYS A 27 -6.50 -38.23 -21.14
N ASP A 28 -5.39 -38.75 -20.62
CA ASP A 28 -4.20 -37.98 -20.30
C ASP A 28 -3.63 -37.27 -21.55
N GLN A 29 -3.68 -37.92 -22.72
CA GLN A 29 -3.26 -37.31 -23.99
C GLN A 29 -4.20 -36.17 -24.44
N VAL A 30 -5.51 -36.33 -24.27
CA VAL A 30 -6.48 -35.28 -24.60
C VAL A 30 -6.35 -34.10 -23.66
N GLU A 31 -6.20 -34.35 -22.35
CA GLU A 31 -5.97 -33.31 -21.35
C GLU A 31 -4.68 -32.55 -21.60
N ASN A 32 -3.58 -33.25 -21.91
CA ASN A 32 -2.33 -32.60 -22.26
C ASN A 32 -2.46 -31.75 -23.54
N LYS A 33 -3.13 -32.24 -24.58
CA LYS A 33 -3.38 -31.45 -25.79
C LYS A 33 -4.18 -30.18 -25.50
N LYS A 34 -5.24 -30.29 -24.67
CA LYS A 34 -6.01 -29.12 -24.22
C LYS A 34 -5.13 -28.14 -23.44
N PHE A 35 -4.30 -28.63 -22.53
CA PHE A 35 -3.38 -27.81 -21.76
C PHE A 35 -2.44 -27.00 -22.67
N PHE A 36 -1.85 -27.61 -23.69
CA PHE A 36 -0.98 -26.91 -24.63
C PHE A 36 -1.74 -25.88 -25.48
N GLN A 37 -2.97 -26.19 -25.92
CA GLN A 37 -3.81 -25.22 -26.64
C GLN A 37 -4.16 -24.01 -25.76
N ASP A 38 -4.56 -24.25 -24.51
CA ASP A 38 -4.89 -23.18 -23.56
C ASP A 38 -3.65 -22.38 -23.16
N SER A 39 -2.48 -23.04 -23.08
CA SER A 39 -1.20 -22.37 -22.86
C SER A 39 -0.84 -21.46 -24.03
N ASP A 40 -1.01 -21.93 -25.27
CA ASP A 40 -0.73 -21.14 -26.47
C ASP A 40 -1.67 -19.95 -26.60
N VAL A 41 -2.96 -20.13 -26.29
CA VAL A 41 -3.95 -19.04 -26.29
C VAL A 41 -3.57 -18.00 -25.23
N ARG A 42 -3.21 -18.42 -24.01
CA ARG A 42 -2.75 -17.50 -22.95
C ARG A 42 -1.48 -16.77 -23.37
N ALA A 43 -0.48 -17.47 -23.90
CA ALA A 43 0.77 -16.86 -24.35
C ALA A 43 0.52 -15.84 -25.47
N ARG A 44 -0.40 -16.10 -26.40
CA ARG A 44 -0.79 -15.14 -27.45
C ARG A 44 -1.50 -13.92 -26.89
N GLN A 45 -2.42 -14.10 -25.94
CA GLN A 45 -3.12 -12.99 -25.29
C GLN A 45 -2.16 -12.15 -24.45
N GLU A 46 -1.28 -12.78 -23.69
CA GLU A 46 -0.24 -12.13 -22.91
C GLU A 46 0.70 -11.33 -23.82
N LYS A 47 1.16 -11.92 -24.93
CA LYS A 47 1.95 -11.21 -25.95
C LYS A 47 1.19 -10.03 -26.55
N ARG A 48 -0.14 -10.13 -26.72
CA ARG A 48 -0.97 -9.02 -27.20
C ARG A 48 -1.08 -7.91 -26.16
N TRP A 49 -1.33 -8.22 -24.91
CA TRP A 49 -1.45 -7.24 -23.83
C TRP A 49 -0.12 -6.57 -23.48
N THR A 50 0.97 -7.33 -23.54
CA THR A 50 2.34 -6.83 -23.34
C THR A 50 2.92 -6.20 -24.61
N SER A 51 2.22 -6.28 -25.75
CA SER A 51 2.69 -5.63 -26.96
C SER A 51 2.74 -4.12 -26.77
N GLU A 52 3.78 -3.52 -27.33
CA GLU A 52 3.96 -2.08 -27.35
C GLU A 52 2.76 -1.36 -27.96
N SER A 53 2.06 -1.98 -28.92
CA SER A 53 0.83 -1.45 -29.49
C SER A 53 -0.34 -1.41 -28.50
N SER A 54 -0.53 -2.44 -27.67
CA SER A 54 -1.57 -2.46 -26.64
C SER A 54 -1.26 -1.48 -25.52
N PHE A 55 0.00 -1.42 -25.10
CA PHE A 55 0.46 -0.43 -24.13
C PHE A 55 0.26 0.99 -24.65
N ASN A 56 0.69 1.28 -25.88
CA ASN A 56 0.52 2.59 -26.50
C ASN A 56 -0.96 2.94 -26.67
N ASN A 57 -1.83 2.00 -27.07
CA ASN A 57 -3.26 2.27 -27.18
C ASN A 57 -3.89 2.58 -25.82
N SER A 58 -3.55 1.82 -24.77
CA SER A 58 -4.05 2.09 -23.42
C SER A 58 -3.51 3.42 -22.88
N MET A 59 -2.23 3.69 -23.08
CA MET A 59 -1.58 4.94 -22.69
C MET A 59 -2.21 6.14 -23.42
N MET A 60 -2.43 6.03 -24.73
CA MET A 60 -3.06 7.08 -25.53
C MET A 60 -4.51 7.31 -25.13
N ALA A 61 -5.25 6.27 -24.70
CA ALA A 61 -6.60 6.44 -24.17
C ALA A 61 -6.63 7.23 -22.85
N TYR A 62 -5.58 7.13 -22.02
CA TYR A 62 -5.46 7.92 -20.79
C TYR A 62 -4.91 9.33 -21.01
N LEU A 63 -4.00 9.50 -21.98
CA LEU A 63 -3.32 10.77 -22.23
C LEU A 63 -4.11 11.70 -23.15
N LEU A 64 -4.98 11.16 -24.00
CA LEU A 64 -5.87 11.99 -24.82
C LEU A 64 -7.00 12.49 -23.93
N PRO A 65 -7.13 13.82 -23.72
CA PRO A 65 -8.31 14.35 -23.08
C PRO A 65 -9.52 14.00 -23.95
N ASP A 66 -10.67 13.75 -23.32
CA ASP A 66 -11.91 13.52 -24.05
C ASP A 66 -12.09 14.66 -25.05
N LYS A 67 -12.01 14.33 -26.34
CA LYS A 67 -12.06 15.32 -27.42
C LYS A 67 -13.33 16.17 -27.31
N GLU A 68 -14.41 15.54 -26.88
CA GLU A 68 -15.70 16.17 -26.59
C GLU A 68 -15.61 17.17 -25.43
N ALA A 69 -14.91 16.83 -24.34
CA ALA A 69 -14.71 17.75 -23.23
C ALA A 69 -13.84 18.96 -23.62
N VAL A 70 -12.82 18.76 -24.46
CA VAL A 70 -11.99 19.86 -24.99
C VAL A 70 -12.80 20.77 -25.91
N LEU A 71 -13.63 20.19 -26.79
CA LEU A 71 -14.51 20.95 -27.68
C LEU A 71 -15.54 21.77 -26.88
N ASN A 72 -16.16 21.19 -25.86
CA ASN A 72 -17.11 21.87 -24.98
C ASN A 72 -16.44 23.02 -24.21
N ASN A 73 -15.23 22.82 -23.71
CA ASN A 73 -14.46 23.88 -23.04
C ASN A 73 -14.08 25.02 -23.99
N LEU A 74 -13.70 24.71 -25.23
CA LEU A 74 -13.44 25.72 -26.25
C LEU A 74 -14.69 26.49 -26.64
N GLU A 75 -15.84 25.82 -26.73
CA GLU A 75 -17.12 26.45 -27.04
C GLU A 75 -17.59 27.35 -25.89
N ALA A 76 -17.44 26.91 -24.63
CA ALA A 76 -17.67 27.75 -23.45
C ALA A 76 -16.75 28.97 -23.39
N ARG A 77 -15.48 28.82 -23.82
CA ARG A 77 -14.55 29.95 -23.90
C ARG A 77 -14.93 30.92 -25.02
N LYS A 78 -15.38 30.41 -26.17
CA LYS A 78 -15.89 31.23 -27.29
C LYS A 78 -17.16 31.99 -26.91
N SER A 79 -18.11 31.36 -26.23
CA SER A 79 -19.33 32.03 -25.77
C SER A 79 -19.03 33.11 -24.73
N LYS A 80 -18.10 32.85 -23.80
CA LYS A 80 -17.60 33.86 -22.86
C LYS A 80 -16.95 35.04 -23.57
N LEU A 81 -16.13 34.78 -24.60
CA LEU A 81 -15.50 35.84 -25.39
C LEU A 81 -16.53 36.69 -26.11
N ARG A 82 -17.54 36.07 -26.74
CA ARG A 82 -18.66 36.79 -27.37
C ARG A 82 -19.41 37.65 -26.38
N SER A 83 -19.67 37.15 -25.16
CA SER A 83 -20.32 37.94 -24.10
C SER A 83 -19.47 39.13 -23.66
N LEU A 84 -18.14 38.99 -23.57
CA LEU A 84 -17.25 40.09 -23.22
C LEU A 84 -17.19 41.14 -24.33
N LEU A 85 -17.07 40.73 -25.58
CA LEU A 85 -17.07 41.64 -26.74
C LEU A 85 -18.40 42.37 -26.87
N GLN A 86 -19.51 41.72 -26.55
CA GLN A 86 -20.82 42.37 -26.56
C GLN A 86 -20.94 43.40 -25.44
N LYS A 87 -20.49 43.07 -24.22
CA LYS A 87 -20.41 44.05 -23.12
C LYS A 87 -19.49 45.22 -23.43
N GLU A 88 -18.40 44.97 -24.14
CA GLU A 88 -17.47 46.01 -24.60
C GLU A 88 -18.11 46.90 -25.66
N ALA A 89 -18.83 46.32 -26.63
CA ALA A 89 -19.61 47.07 -27.61
C ALA A 89 -20.70 47.92 -26.93
N ASP A 90 -21.47 47.33 -26.00
CA ASP A 90 -22.49 48.04 -25.22
C ASP A 90 -21.87 49.17 -24.38
N PHE A 91 -20.69 48.93 -23.80
CA PHE A 91 -19.94 49.94 -23.04
C PHE A 91 -19.46 51.10 -23.92
N TYR A 92 -19.01 50.83 -25.15
CA TYR A 92 -18.64 51.87 -26.11
C TYR A 92 -19.84 52.61 -26.66
N GLU A 93 -20.99 51.96 -26.90
CA GLU A 93 -22.24 52.65 -27.28
C GLU A 93 -22.73 53.61 -26.19
N ILE A 94 -22.57 53.23 -24.91
CA ILE A 94 -22.87 54.09 -23.76
C ILE A 94 -21.83 55.22 -23.63
N SER A 95 -20.55 54.90 -23.84
CA SER A 95 -19.46 55.88 -23.75
C SER A 95 -19.48 56.89 -24.90
N ASP A 96 -19.88 56.52 -26.12
CA ASP A 96 -20.06 57.44 -27.25
C ASP A 96 -21.30 58.35 -27.07
N SER A 97 -22.29 57.90 -26.28
CA SER A 97 -23.41 58.72 -25.80
C SER A 97 -22.98 59.68 -24.68
N GLU A 98 -22.04 59.29 -23.82
CA GLU A 98 -21.57 60.08 -22.67
C GLU A 98 -20.35 60.98 -22.99
N ALA A 99 -19.61 60.71 -24.08
CA ALA A 99 -18.44 61.50 -24.52
C ALA A 99 -18.80 62.81 -25.23
N SER A 100 -20.09 63.14 -25.41
CA SER A 100 -20.52 64.49 -25.81
C SER A 100 -20.51 65.49 -24.65
N ASP A 101 -20.41 65.02 -23.39
CA ASP A 101 -20.46 65.86 -22.21
C ASP A 101 -19.39 65.43 -21.19
N ALA A 102 -18.16 65.93 -21.36
CA ALA A 102 -17.29 66.43 -20.28
C ALA A 102 -15.80 66.36 -20.66
N VAL A 103 -15.29 67.49 -21.14
CA VAL A 103 -13.87 67.86 -21.03
C VAL A 103 -13.72 68.66 -19.74
N GLU A 104 -12.87 68.23 -18.80
CA GLU A 104 -11.85 69.12 -18.22
C GLU A 104 -10.88 68.41 -17.26
N SER A 105 -9.58 68.61 -17.56
CA SER A 105 -8.44 68.08 -16.82
C SER A 105 -7.86 69.13 -15.87
N LYS A 106 -7.85 68.86 -14.55
CA LYS A 106 -6.92 69.52 -13.60
C LYS A 106 -6.82 68.84 -12.21
N THR A 107 -6.63 67.51 -12.12
CA THR A 107 -6.33 66.80 -10.83
C THR A 107 -5.22 65.74 -10.93
N VAL A 108 -4.37 65.77 -11.96
CA VAL A 108 -3.54 64.61 -12.38
C VAL A 108 -2.37 64.25 -11.44
N VAL A 109 -1.93 65.11 -10.51
CA VAL A 109 -0.71 64.85 -9.70
C VAL A 109 -1.01 64.38 -8.25
N TYR A 110 -2.05 64.88 -7.60
CA TYR A 110 -2.47 64.40 -6.26
C TYR A 110 -3.20 63.05 -6.31
N ASP A 111 -3.94 62.80 -7.40
CA ASP A 111 -4.59 61.51 -7.66
C ASP A 111 -3.57 60.43 -8.04
N SER A 112 -2.43 60.80 -8.67
CA SER A 112 -1.36 59.86 -8.99
C SER A 112 -0.69 59.27 -7.75
N HIS A 113 -0.45 60.06 -6.70
CA HIS A 113 0.15 59.57 -5.45
C HIS A 113 -0.79 58.68 -4.64
N LYS A 114 -2.07 59.05 -4.50
CA LYS A 114 -3.09 58.20 -3.86
C LYS A 114 -3.36 56.93 -4.67
N SER A 115 -3.36 57.02 -6.00
CA SER A 115 -3.48 55.87 -6.89
C SER A 115 -2.29 54.91 -6.75
N ASN A 116 -1.06 55.41 -6.64
CA ASN A 116 0.13 54.59 -6.41
C ASN A 116 0.15 53.92 -5.03
N GLU A 117 -0.32 54.60 -3.98
CA GLU A 117 -0.43 54.03 -2.62
C GLU A 117 -1.54 52.96 -2.57
N HIS A 118 -2.69 53.24 -3.17
CA HIS A 118 -3.77 52.27 -3.31
C HIS A 118 -3.36 51.04 -4.14
N GLN A 119 -2.59 51.23 -5.21
CA GLN A 119 -2.03 50.12 -6.00
C GLN A 119 -1.05 49.25 -5.20
N ARG A 120 -0.25 49.86 -4.31
CA ARG A 120 0.65 49.13 -3.40
C ARG A 120 -0.13 48.35 -2.35
N ASP A 121 -1.17 48.95 -1.78
CA ASP A 121 -2.04 48.28 -0.80
C ASP A 121 -2.82 47.12 -1.44
N ILE A 122 -3.32 47.30 -2.67
CA ILE A 122 -3.94 46.23 -3.45
C ILE A 122 -2.92 45.11 -3.74
N ALA A 123 -1.69 45.45 -4.12
CA ALA A 123 -0.65 44.46 -4.38
C ALA A 123 -0.25 43.67 -3.13
N LEU A 124 -0.18 44.35 -1.98
CA LEU A 124 0.04 43.75 -0.67
C LEU A 124 -1.11 42.81 -0.29
N GLN A 125 -2.35 43.28 -0.39
CA GLN A 125 -3.54 42.48 -0.11
C GLN A 125 -3.57 41.21 -0.97
N ARG A 126 -3.32 41.35 -2.28
CA ARG A 126 -3.21 40.20 -3.20
C ARG A 126 -2.19 39.19 -2.73
N LYS A 127 -0.96 39.61 -2.39
CA LYS A 127 0.08 38.70 -1.90
C LYS A 127 -0.26 38.06 -0.55
N THR A 128 -0.90 38.80 0.36
CA THR A 128 -1.34 38.25 1.65
C THR A 128 -2.49 37.26 1.48
N ASP A 129 -3.39 37.50 0.54
CA ASP A 129 -4.51 36.60 0.26
C ASP A 129 -4.05 35.35 -0.49
N GLU A 130 -3.09 35.48 -1.41
CA GLU A 130 -2.37 34.34 -2.02
C GLU A 130 -1.71 33.48 -0.94
N LEU A 131 -0.96 34.08 -0.01
CA LEU A 131 -0.33 33.36 1.11
C LEU A 131 -1.37 32.64 1.97
N ARG A 132 -2.48 33.32 2.32
CA ARG A 132 -3.56 32.71 3.12
C ARG A 132 -4.27 31.58 2.37
N GLN A 133 -4.40 31.68 1.04
CA GLN A 133 -4.95 30.59 0.22
C GLN A 133 -3.99 29.40 0.24
N PHE A 134 -2.70 29.63 -0.02
CA PHE A 134 -1.67 28.59 0.04
C PHE A 134 -1.56 27.90 1.40
N GLU A 135 -1.77 28.62 2.49
CA GLU A 135 -1.77 28.07 3.85
C GLU A 135 -3.04 27.24 4.14
N ARG A 136 -4.19 27.63 3.58
CA ARG A 136 -5.48 26.92 3.74
C ARG A 136 -5.67 25.74 2.78
N GLU A 137 -4.79 25.56 1.80
CA GLU A 137 -4.96 24.57 0.74
C GLU A 137 -5.03 23.12 1.27
N VAL A 138 -6.10 22.44 0.85
CA VAL A 138 -6.40 20.99 0.99
C VAL A 138 -5.25 20.09 0.54
N PHE A 139 -4.40 20.59 -0.35
CA PHE A 139 -3.20 19.90 -0.82
C PHE A 139 -2.26 19.45 0.32
N ASN A 140 -2.26 20.15 1.46
CA ASN A 140 -1.56 19.70 2.67
C ASN A 140 -2.09 18.37 3.20
N GLU A 141 -3.41 18.30 3.37
CA GLU A 141 -4.11 17.14 3.91
C GLU A 141 -3.96 15.96 2.94
N GLU A 142 -4.08 16.21 1.63
CA GLU A 142 -3.83 15.20 0.59
C GLU A 142 -2.40 14.64 0.64
N LEU A 143 -1.38 15.50 0.79
CA LEU A 143 0.01 15.03 0.92
C LEU A 143 0.24 14.22 2.19
N GLU A 144 -0.43 14.57 3.30
CA GLU A 144 -0.39 13.78 4.52
C GLU A 144 -1.10 12.43 4.38
N GLU A 145 -2.23 12.38 3.68
CA GLU A 145 -2.93 11.13 3.39
C GLU A 145 -2.09 10.19 2.52
N ILE A 146 -1.47 10.74 1.47
CA ILE A 146 -0.56 9.98 0.60
C ILE A 146 0.65 9.47 1.40
N GLU A 147 1.22 10.29 2.30
CA GLU A 147 2.30 9.85 3.18
C GLU A 147 1.88 8.73 4.12
N LYS A 148 0.71 8.85 4.76
CA LYS A 148 0.14 7.81 5.63
C LYS A 148 -0.05 6.52 4.83
N GLU A 149 -0.50 6.59 3.59
CA GLU A 149 -0.67 5.43 2.72
C GLU A 149 0.66 4.77 2.34
N ILE A 150 1.67 5.55 1.94
CA ILE A 150 3.01 5.03 1.64
C ILE A 150 3.62 4.35 2.87
N LEU A 151 3.45 4.93 4.07
CA LEU A 151 3.92 4.33 5.32
C LEU A 151 3.15 3.05 5.71
N LYS A 152 1.86 2.95 5.37
CA LYS A 152 1.10 1.69 5.51
C LYS A 152 1.68 0.62 4.58
N GLN A 153 1.94 0.97 3.33
CA GLN A 153 2.55 0.06 2.34
C GLN A 153 3.93 -0.41 2.79
N GLN A 154 4.75 0.47 3.35
CA GLN A 154 6.06 0.12 3.90
C GLN A 154 5.96 -0.86 5.07
N ARG A 155 5.04 -0.64 6.02
CA ARG A 155 4.79 -1.57 7.13
C ARG A 155 4.28 -2.93 6.66
N LEU A 156 3.39 -2.94 5.67
CA LEU A 156 2.88 -4.17 5.08
C LEU A 156 4.01 -4.96 4.39
N LEU A 157 4.90 -4.29 3.65
CA LEU A 157 6.08 -4.92 3.06
C LEU A 157 7.02 -5.52 4.12
N GLN A 158 7.29 -4.80 5.20
CA GLN A 158 8.08 -5.32 6.33
C GLN A 158 7.42 -6.56 6.96
N GLY A 159 6.09 -6.55 7.12
CA GLY A 159 5.33 -7.72 7.57
C GLY A 159 5.52 -8.92 6.64
N LEU A 160 5.36 -8.72 5.32
CA LEU A 160 5.56 -9.77 4.33
C LEU A 160 7.00 -10.31 4.30
N GLU A 161 8.01 -9.45 4.45
CA GLU A 161 9.40 -9.87 4.55
C GLU A 161 9.69 -10.72 5.79
N THR A 162 9.11 -10.36 6.94
CA THR A 162 9.29 -11.14 8.17
C THR A 162 8.58 -12.50 8.09
N GLU A 163 7.36 -12.55 7.55
CA GLU A 163 6.67 -13.83 7.29
C GLU A 163 7.43 -14.71 6.29
N ARG A 164 8.07 -14.09 5.28
CA ARG A 164 8.92 -14.82 4.36
C ARG A 164 10.13 -15.42 5.05
N ARG A 165 10.83 -14.64 5.88
CA ARG A 165 11.98 -15.14 6.67
C ARG A 165 11.60 -16.30 7.57
N LYS A 166 10.48 -16.20 8.31
CA LYS A 166 9.97 -17.31 9.14
C LYS A 166 9.70 -18.56 8.32
N THR A 167 9.11 -18.40 7.14
CA THR A 167 8.83 -19.53 6.24
C THR A 167 10.11 -20.21 5.78
N ASP A 168 11.14 -19.43 5.43
CA ASP A 168 12.42 -19.95 4.97
C ASP A 168 13.25 -20.58 6.11
N GLU A 169 13.20 -20.01 7.32
CA GLU A 169 13.77 -20.61 8.55
C GLU A 169 13.11 -21.95 8.88
N ALA A 170 11.77 -22.02 8.86
CA ALA A 170 11.04 -23.27 9.10
C ALA A 170 11.36 -24.35 8.06
N ARG A 171 11.56 -23.95 6.79
CA ARG A 171 12.02 -24.89 5.73
C ARG A 171 13.42 -25.39 6.01
N LEU A 172 14.33 -24.52 6.46
CA LEU A 172 15.70 -24.88 6.79
C LEU A 172 15.74 -25.85 7.99
N GLN A 173 14.96 -25.59 9.04
CA GLN A 173 14.82 -26.49 10.19
C GLN A 173 14.37 -27.89 9.77
N ARG A 174 13.31 -28.00 8.96
CA ARG A 174 12.84 -29.30 8.42
C ARG A 174 13.91 -30.03 7.60
N ARG A 175 14.77 -29.29 6.89
CA ARG A 175 15.89 -29.90 6.14
C ARG A 175 16.92 -30.47 7.10
N PHE A 176 17.29 -29.72 8.14
CA PHE A 176 18.21 -30.20 9.17
C PHE A 176 17.67 -31.43 9.90
N GLU A 177 16.41 -31.41 10.33
CA GLU A 177 15.74 -32.57 10.95
C GLU A 177 15.84 -33.83 10.07
N LYS A 178 15.54 -33.71 8.77
CA LYS A 178 15.66 -34.82 7.82
C LYS A 178 17.09 -35.33 7.69
N VAL A 179 18.09 -34.45 7.65
CA VAL A 179 19.50 -34.84 7.56
C VAL A 179 19.91 -35.60 8.82
N THR A 180 19.54 -35.11 10.00
CA THR A 180 19.81 -35.76 11.29
C THR A 180 19.19 -37.16 11.36
N LEU A 181 17.94 -37.31 10.91
CA LEU A 181 17.27 -38.63 10.84
C LEU A 181 18.01 -39.61 9.91
N ARG A 182 18.47 -39.15 8.75
CA ARG A 182 19.28 -39.98 7.82
C ARG A 182 20.60 -40.41 8.45
N GLN A 183 21.26 -39.53 9.20
CA GLN A 183 22.50 -39.86 9.92
C GLN A 183 22.27 -40.93 10.99
N HIS A 184 21.22 -40.79 11.80
CA HIS A 184 20.85 -41.80 12.80
C HIS A 184 20.52 -43.15 12.18
N SER A 185 19.71 -43.17 11.11
CA SER A 185 19.39 -44.39 10.37
C SER A 185 20.65 -45.09 9.84
N THR A 186 21.58 -44.33 9.26
CA THR A 186 22.87 -44.88 8.76
C THR A 186 23.72 -45.44 9.91
N ALA A 187 23.74 -44.78 11.07
CA ALA A 187 24.46 -45.25 12.24
C ALA A 187 23.88 -46.55 12.81
N LEU A 188 22.54 -46.68 12.84
CA LEU A 188 21.85 -47.90 13.26
C LEU A 188 22.18 -49.08 12.34
N ILE A 189 22.19 -48.87 11.02
CA ILE A 189 22.56 -49.92 10.05
C ILE A 189 24.00 -50.39 10.28
N ARG A 190 24.96 -49.47 10.49
CA ARG A 190 26.35 -49.85 10.80
C ARG A 190 26.46 -50.65 12.08
N ARG A 191 25.71 -50.28 13.13
CA ARG A 191 25.72 -51.01 14.40
C ARG A 191 25.09 -52.40 14.25
N SER A 192 24.00 -52.52 13.49
CA SER A 192 23.35 -53.79 13.18
C SER A 192 24.32 -54.75 12.46
N ARG A 193 25.02 -54.26 11.42
CA ARG A 193 26.07 -55.03 10.74
C ARG A 193 27.21 -55.45 11.66
N GLN A 194 27.65 -54.55 12.55
CA GLN A 194 28.67 -54.90 13.54
C GLN A 194 28.20 -56.05 14.45
N VAL A 195 26.97 -55.98 14.95
CA VAL A 195 26.38 -57.05 15.79
C VAL A 195 26.29 -58.36 15.03
N GLN A 196 25.89 -58.34 13.75
CA GLN A 196 25.90 -59.55 12.92
C GLN A 196 27.31 -60.13 12.76
N THR A 197 28.34 -59.30 12.54
CA THR A 197 29.73 -59.76 12.46
C THR A 197 30.24 -60.36 13.78
N GLU A 198 29.82 -59.80 14.92
CA GLU A 198 30.14 -60.34 16.26
C GLU A 198 29.46 -61.71 16.46
N ILE A 199 28.16 -61.82 16.18
CA ILE A 199 27.41 -63.10 16.32
C ILE A 199 27.96 -64.17 15.38
N THR A 200 28.34 -63.82 14.15
CA THR A 200 28.93 -64.79 13.21
C THR A 200 30.32 -65.27 13.65
N ALA A 201 31.13 -64.39 14.26
CA ALA A 201 32.40 -64.78 14.87
C ALA A 201 32.18 -65.72 16.07
N ASP A 202 31.19 -65.43 16.92
CA ASP A 202 30.83 -66.28 18.07
C ASP A 202 30.31 -67.65 17.63
N LEU A 203 29.51 -67.71 16.56
CA LEU A 203 29.06 -68.97 15.97
C LEU A 203 30.24 -69.80 15.43
N ALA A 204 31.20 -69.17 14.75
CA ALA A 204 32.40 -69.85 14.28
C ALA A 204 33.27 -70.35 15.46
N TYR A 205 33.34 -69.59 16.55
CA TYR A 205 34.02 -70.00 17.76
C TYR A 205 33.33 -71.22 18.40
N ILE A 206 32.01 -71.24 18.53
CA ILE A 206 31.27 -72.40 19.05
C ILE A 206 31.46 -73.62 18.14
N ASP A 207 31.55 -73.43 16.83
CA ASP A 207 31.84 -74.53 15.90
C ASP A 207 33.23 -75.12 16.12
N SER A 208 34.22 -74.29 16.42
CA SER A 208 35.55 -74.79 16.83
C SER A 208 35.52 -75.55 18.16
N LEU A 209 34.73 -75.09 19.14
CA LEU A 209 34.54 -75.79 20.42
C LEU A 209 33.81 -77.13 20.24
N LEU A 210 32.79 -77.18 19.39
CA LEU A 210 32.07 -78.42 19.08
C LEU A 210 32.95 -79.44 18.36
N ALA A 211 33.89 -79.00 17.52
CA ALA A 211 34.89 -79.85 16.90
C ALA A 211 35.82 -80.46 17.96
N LEU A 212 36.34 -79.63 18.87
CA LEU A 212 37.22 -80.08 19.97
C LEU A 212 36.52 -81.07 20.92
N VAL A 213 35.30 -80.76 21.36
CA VAL A 213 34.52 -81.67 22.24
C VAL A 213 34.12 -82.96 21.51
N GLY A 214 33.97 -82.91 20.18
CA GLY A 214 33.70 -84.08 19.35
C GLY A 214 34.87 -85.07 19.29
N GLU A 215 36.10 -84.62 19.54
CA GLU A 215 37.30 -85.47 19.55
C GLU A 215 37.48 -86.19 20.91
N GLU A 216 36.91 -85.69 22.01
CA GLU A 216 37.01 -86.25 23.37
C GLU A 216 36.00 -87.37 23.68
N GLN A 217 35.66 -88.18 22.68
CA GLN A 217 34.38 -88.88 22.49
C GLN A 217 33.94 -90.01 23.47
N GLU A 218 34.47 -90.14 24.68
CA GLU A 218 34.13 -91.28 25.58
C GLU A 218 33.68 -90.91 27.01
N ASN A 219 33.51 -89.63 27.36
CA ASN A 219 33.10 -89.22 28.71
C ASN A 219 31.65 -88.68 28.76
N GLU A 220 30.80 -89.18 29.67
CA GLU A 220 29.43 -88.68 29.94
C GLU A 220 29.39 -87.16 30.20
N ARG A 221 30.49 -86.59 30.73
CA ARG A 221 30.64 -85.15 30.95
C ARG A 221 30.77 -84.35 29.65
N GLY A 222 31.37 -84.94 28.60
CA GLY A 222 31.53 -84.32 27.28
C GLY A 222 30.20 -84.23 26.51
N GLU A 223 29.33 -85.23 26.64
CA GLU A 223 28.00 -85.22 26.02
C GLU A 223 27.10 -84.09 26.56
N GLY A 224 27.17 -83.82 27.86
CA GLY A 224 26.46 -82.70 28.48
C GLY A 224 26.95 -81.33 28.01
N LEU A 225 28.27 -81.15 27.85
CA LEU A 225 28.86 -79.90 27.33
C LEU A 225 28.51 -79.69 25.85
N ARG A 226 28.57 -80.76 25.05
CA ARG A 226 28.19 -80.73 23.63
C ARG A 226 26.73 -80.32 23.44
N SER A 227 25.82 -80.89 24.24
CA SER A 227 24.39 -80.54 24.20
C SER A 227 24.16 -79.06 24.52
N ARG A 228 24.86 -78.51 25.53
CA ARG A 228 24.81 -77.08 25.87
C ARG A 228 25.34 -76.18 24.75
N LEU A 229 26.47 -76.56 24.13
CA LEU A 229 27.05 -75.82 23.01
C LEU A 229 26.11 -75.80 21.80
N ILE A 230 25.40 -76.90 21.53
CA ILE A 230 24.37 -76.96 20.48
C ILE A 230 23.22 -75.99 20.81
N THR A 231 22.71 -75.98 22.05
CA THR A 231 21.66 -75.03 22.46
C THR A 231 22.10 -73.58 22.30
N VAL A 232 23.32 -73.23 22.72
CA VAL A 232 23.85 -71.86 22.56
C VAL A 232 24.00 -71.48 21.09
N LYS A 233 24.47 -72.41 20.25
CA LYS A 233 24.57 -72.21 18.80
C LYS A 233 23.20 -71.93 18.16
N GLU A 234 22.16 -72.64 18.59
CA GLU A 234 20.79 -72.43 18.10
C GLU A 234 20.26 -71.05 18.51
N MET A 235 20.45 -70.63 19.76
CA MET A 235 20.05 -69.30 20.23
C MET A 235 20.75 -68.17 19.43
N LEU A 236 22.06 -68.25 19.23
CA LEU A 236 22.80 -67.23 18.46
C LEU A 236 22.38 -67.19 16.99
N LYS A 237 22.03 -68.33 16.39
CA LYS A 237 21.47 -68.36 15.02
C LYS A 237 20.10 -67.67 14.96
N GLU A 238 19.27 -67.80 15.99
CA GLU A 238 18.00 -67.08 16.05
C GLU A 238 18.20 -65.58 16.21
N GLU A 239 19.14 -65.16 17.07
CA GLU A 239 19.52 -63.75 17.23
C GLU A 239 20.05 -63.14 15.93
N LEU A 240 20.89 -63.87 15.19
CA LEU A 240 21.37 -63.46 13.87
C LEU A 240 20.21 -63.24 12.89
N ARG A 241 19.27 -64.20 12.80
CA ARG A 241 18.08 -64.07 11.96
C ARG A 241 17.17 -62.91 12.39
N HIS A 242 17.15 -62.57 13.67
CA HIS A 242 16.39 -61.42 14.17
C HIS A 242 17.07 -60.10 13.82
N GLU A 243 18.40 -60.04 13.82
CA GLU A 243 19.16 -58.86 13.41
C GLU A 243 19.11 -58.66 11.88
N GLU A 244 19.21 -59.73 11.09
CA GLU A 244 19.06 -59.68 9.62
C GLU A 244 17.66 -59.21 9.20
N ARG A 245 16.61 -59.66 9.89
CA ARG A 245 15.25 -59.17 9.65
C ARG A 245 15.13 -57.67 9.96
N ARG A 246 15.73 -57.21 11.07
CA ARG A 246 15.75 -55.79 11.43
C ARG A 246 16.52 -54.96 10.41
N GLU A 247 17.64 -55.45 9.87
CA GLU A 247 18.35 -54.77 8.77
C GLU A 247 17.52 -54.74 7.49
N ASN A 248 16.89 -55.85 7.10
CA ASN A 248 16.03 -55.92 5.92
C ASN A 248 14.82 -54.99 6.00
N ASP A 249 14.22 -54.83 7.19
CA ASP A 249 13.15 -53.85 7.41
C ASP A 249 13.64 -52.41 7.24
N MET A 250 14.91 -52.12 7.61
CA MET A 250 15.55 -50.81 7.42
C MET A 250 15.97 -50.56 5.96
N ASP A 251 16.46 -51.59 5.26
CA ASP A 251 16.87 -51.54 3.85
C ASP A 251 15.65 -51.48 2.91
N GLY A 252 14.53 -52.12 3.28
CA GLY A 252 13.25 -52.02 2.57
C GLY A 252 12.70 -50.59 2.53
N MET A 253 13.05 -49.74 3.50
CA MET A 253 12.71 -48.31 3.49
C MET A 253 13.63 -47.46 2.60
N LEU A 254 14.80 -47.97 2.19
CA LEU A 254 15.88 -47.20 1.56
C LEU A 254 16.21 -47.62 0.11
N ALA A 255 15.47 -48.58 -0.46
CA ALA A 255 15.76 -49.21 -1.74
C ALA A 255 16.27 -48.25 -2.84
N SER A 256 17.48 -48.53 -3.30
CA SER A 256 18.44 -47.63 -3.94
C SER A 256 17.98 -46.95 -5.24
N GLU A 257 17.06 -47.55 -6.00
CA GLU A 257 16.50 -46.95 -7.21
C GLU A 257 15.51 -45.82 -6.88
N ALA A 258 14.69 -46.01 -5.85
CA ALA A 258 13.84 -44.95 -5.32
C ALA A 258 14.70 -43.83 -4.70
N ALA A 259 15.83 -44.18 -4.07
CA ALA A 259 16.78 -43.21 -3.51
C ALA A 259 17.48 -42.36 -4.58
N GLU A 260 17.97 -42.95 -5.67
CA GLU A 260 18.62 -42.20 -6.76
C GLU A 260 17.62 -41.36 -7.57
N LEU A 261 16.41 -41.87 -7.83
CA LEU A 261 15.34 -41.07 -8.43
C LEU A 261 14.88 -39.93 -7.51
N ALA A 262 14.77 -40.18 -6.20
CA ALA A 262 14.47 -39.15 -5.21
C ALA A 262 15.58 -38.11 -5.12
N LYS A 263 16.85 -38.51 -5.21
CA LYS A 263 18.01 -37.60 -5.21
C LYS A 263 18.03 -36.68 -6.42
N LYS A 264 17.78 -37.21 -7.63
CA LYS A 264 17.65 -36.39 -8.86
C LYS A 264 16.49 -35.40 -8.73
N ARG A 265 15.32 -35.86 -8.27
CA ARG A 265 14.17 -34.99 -8.01
C ARG A 265 14.44 -33.94 -6.95
N GLU A 266 15.15 -34.29 -5.88
CA GLU A 266 15.48 -33.36 -4.82
C GLU A 266 16.50 -32.30 -5.29
N GLN A 267 17.40 -32.64 -6.23
CA GLN A 267 18.26 -31.66 -6.90
C GLN A 267 17.45 -30.70 -7.77
N GLU A 268 16.55 -31.21 -8.62
CA GLU A 268 15.67 -30.37 -9.44
C GLU A 268 14.82 -29.42 -8.57
N TRP A 269 14.23 -29.94 -7.49
CA TRP A 269 13.48 -29.13 -6.54
C TRP A 269 14.33 -28.09 -5.82
N ARG A 270 15.60 -28.38 -5.54
CA ARG A 270 16.54 -27.38 -5.00
C ARG A 270 16.78 -26.26 -6.00
N CYS A 271 17.08 -26.59 -7.25
CA CYS A 271 17.29 -25.57 -8.29
C CYS A 271 16.05 -24.70 -8.49
N LEU A 272 14.86 -25.29 -8.50
CA LEU A 272 13.59 -24.57 -8.60
C LEU A 272 13.32 -23.70 -7.37
N GLU A 273 13.58 -24.21 -6.17
CA GLU A 273 13.38 -23.45 -4.94
C GLU A 273 14.37 -22.27 -4.86
N ASP A 274 15.63 -22.45 -5.28
CA ASP A 274 16.63 -21.39 -5.33
C ASP A 274 16.24 -20.31 -6.35
N ALA A 275 15.78 -20.71 -7.54
CA ALA A 275 15.27 -19.78 -8.55
C ALA A 275 14.06 -18.99 -8.04
N ARG A 276 13.13 -19.68 -7.37
CA ARG A 276 11.96 -19.05 -6.73
C ARG A 276 12.35 -18.08 -5.63
N ILE A 277 13.32 -18.44 -4.78
CA ILE A 277 13.82 -17.55 -3.72
C ILE A 277 14.39 -16.29 -4.36
N ARG A 278 15.27 -16.42 -5.36
CA ARG A 278 15.85 -15.26 -6.09
C ARG A 278 14.76 -14.36 -6.65
N LEU A 279 13.82 -14.92 -7.42
CA LEU A 279 12.72 -14.15 -8.01
C LEU A 279 11.88 -13.43 -6.96
N LEU A 280 11.56 -14.09 -5.84
CA LEU A 280 10.78 -13.46 -4.79
C LEU A 280 11.55 -12.37 -4.04
N THR A 281 12.86 -12.57 -3.82
CA THR A 281 13.73 -11.54 -3.28
C THR A 281 13.82 -10.33 -4.20
N ASP A 282 13.95 -10.55 -5.51
CA ASP A 282 13.97 -9.49 -6.51
C ASP A 282 12.65 -8.71 -6.51
N VAL A 283 11.50 -9.41 -6.53
CA VAL A 283 10.18 -8.76 -6.45
C VAL A 283 10.01 -7.94 -5.16
N LEU A 284 10.46 -8.46 -4.01
CA LEU A 284 10.41 -7.71 -2.75
C LEU A 284 11.29 -6.47 -2.80
N SER A 285 12.49 -6.57 -3.37
CA SER A 285 13.40 -5.44 -3.53
C SER A 285 12.80 -4.37 -4.45
N MET A 286 12.21 -4.76 -5.59
CA MET A 286 11.54 -3.85 -6.51
C MET A 286 10.35 -3.13 -5.85
N CYS A 287 9.56 -3.86 -5.06
CA CYS A 287 8.46 -3.27 -4.30
C CYS A 287 8.96 -2.26 -3.26
N ARG A 288 10.05 -2.57 -2.55
CA ARG A 288 10.68 -1.66 -1.60
C ARG A 288 11.19 -0.41 -2.29
N ASP A 289 11.94 -0.56 -3.39
CA ASP A 289 12.48 0.56 -4.16
C ASP A 289 11.37 1.46 -4.69
N ARG A 290 10.26 0.89 -5.15
CA ARG A 290 9.08 1.66 -5.57
C ARG A 290 8.48 2.48 -4.43
N VAL A 291 8.32 1.90 -3.24
CA VAL A 291 7.79 2.60 -2.07
C VAL A 291 8.75 3.71 -1.63
N ASP A 292 10.05 3.42 -1.60
CA ASP A 292 11.09 4.38 -1.22
C ASP A 292 11.22 5.52 -2.23
N ALA A 293 11.10 5.24 -3.52
CA ALA A 293 11.08 6.26 -4.57
C ALA A 293 9.86 7.20 -4.43
N ARG A 294 8.67 6.65 -4.16
CA ARG A 294 7.47 7.47 -3.88
C ARG A 294 7.63 8.32 -2.63
N LEU A 295 8.25 7.78 -1.58
CA LEU A 295 8.52 8.50 -0.34
C LEU A 295 9.53 9.64 -0.57
N LYS A 296 10.59 9.40 -1.36
CA LYS A 296 11.54 10.44 -1.77
C LYS A 296 10.89 11.54 -2.60
N ALA A 297 10.05 11.19 -3.58
CA ALA A 297 9.32 12.14 -4.40
C ALA A 297 8.38 13.01 -3.56
N LEU A 298 7.65 12.41 -2.61
CA LEU A 298 6.78 13.14 -1.69
C LEU A 298 7.56 14.11 -0.81
N LYS A 299 8.72 13.69 -0.29
CA LYS A 299 9.61 14.58 0.47
C LYS A 299 10.08 15.76 -0.38
N GLN A 300 10.45 15.53 -1.64
CA GLN A 300 10.85 16.60 -2.55
C GLN A 300 9.70 17.60 -2.80
N ILE A 301 8.49 17.12 -3.07
CA ILE A 301 7.31 17.97 -3.26
C ILE A 301 7.04 18.82 -2.00
N LYS A 302 7.15 18.23 -0.81
CA LYS A 302 6.99 18.96 0.45
C LYS A 302 8.07 20.04 0.62
N LEU A 303 9.33 19.75 0.31
CA LEU A 303 10.43 20.71 0.38
C LEU A 303 10.24 21.87 -0.61
N GLU A 304 9.88 21.58 -1.86
CA GLU A 304 9.58 22.60 -2.86
C GLU A 304 8.44 23.52 -2.42
N ARG A 305 7.40 22.96 -1.78
CA ARG A 305 6.29 23.74 -1.25
C ARG A 305 6.71 24.63 -0.08
N VAL A 306 7.51 24.13 0.86
CA VAL A 306 8.08 24.96 1.93
C VAL A 306 8.89 26.12 1.34
N GLY A 307 9.73 25.85 0.32
CA GLY A 307 10.47 26.89 -0.38
C GLY A 307 9.57 27.94 -1.06
N ARG A 308 8.43 27.53 -1.65
CA ARG A 308 7.44 28.47 -2.21
C ARG A 308 6.77 29.31 -1.13
N LEU A 309 6.39 28.71 -0.01
CA LEU A 309 5.81 29.43 1.14
C LEU A 309 6.78 30.47 1.70
N GLU A 310 8.07 30.11 1.83
CA GLU A 310 9.11 31.05 2.25
C GLU A 310 9.34 32.17 1.22
N ALA A 311 9.25 31.88 -0.08
CA ALA A 311 9.34 32.89 -1.13
C ALA A 311 8.15 33.86 -1.07
N LEU A 312 6.93 33.37 -0.86
CA LEU A 312 5.73 34.20 -0.67
C LEU A 312 5.85 35.07 0.59
N LYS A 313 6.30 34.51 1.72
CA LYS A 313 6.55 35.26 2.97
C LYS A 313 7.58 36.37 2.78
N ARG A 314 8.68 36.08 2.08
CA ARG A 314 9.67 37.10 1.68
C ARG A 314 9.07 38.14 0.73
N GLY A 315 8.22 37.72 -0.19
CA GLY A 315 7.52 38.60 -1.12
C GLY A 315 6.56 39.58 -0.45
N VAL A 316 5.89 39.16 0.64
CA VAL A 316 5.03 40.02 1.49
C VAL A 316 5.88 40.99 2.31
N THR A 317 6.87 40.50 3.05
CA THR A 317 7.74 41.35 3.88
C THR A 317 8.50 42.40 3.08
N THR A 318 8.96 42.08 1.87
CA THR A 318 9.62 43.06 0.98
C THR A 318 8.66 44.15 0.50
N THR A 319 7.41 43.81 0.15
CA THR A 319 6.39 44.80 -0.21
C THR A 319 5.97 45.65 0.99
N GLU A 320 5.97 45.09 2.19
CA GLU A 320 5.70 45.82 3.44
C GLU A 320 6.84 46.80 3.76
N LEU A 321 8.11 46.40 3.57
CA LEU A 321 9.26 47.29 3.77
C LEU A 321 9.31 48.44 2.75
N GLN A 322 8.77 48.23 1.54
CA GLN A 322 8.65 49.28 0.52
C GLN A 322 7.55 50.31 0.83
N ARG A 323 6.68 50.02 1.80
CA ARG A 323 5.70 50.96 2.35
C ARG A 323 6.43 51.95 3.27
N LYS A 324 7.03 53.00 2.70
CA LYS A 324 7.54 54.15 3.49
C LYS A 324 6.38 54.74 4.32
N PRO A 325 6.55 55.00 5.63
CA PRO A 325 5.62 55.87 6.34
C PRO A 325 5.66 57.26 5.69
N SER A 326 4.49 57.84 5.44
CA SER A 326 4.38 59.22 4.98
C SER A 326 5.10 60.14 5.99
N PRO A 327 5.88 61.15 5.54
CA PRO A 327 6.48 62.09 6.46
C PRO A 327 5.36 62.81 7.23
N PRO A 328 5.51 63.06 8.54
CA PRO A 328 4.56 63.87 9.29
C PRO A 328 4.45 65.22 8.57
N LYS A 329 3.22 65.65 8.28
CA LYS A 329 2.97 66.96 7.67
C LYS A 329 3.51 68.02 8.64
N GLU A 330 4.67 68.58 8.33
CA GLU A 330 5.19 69.76 9.02
C GLU A 330 4.25 70.94 8.69
N HIS A 331 3.56 71.44 9.71
CA HIS A 331 2.87 72.72 9.65
C HIS A 331 3.92 73.81 9.47
N ILE A 332 3.96 74.44 8.30
CA ILE A 332 4.78 75.63 8.07
C ILE A 332 4.03 76.83 8.65
N ASN A 333 4.64 77.43 9.67
CA ASN A 333 4.29 78.74 10.21
C ASN A 333 4.33 79.82 9.12
N GLY A 334 3.27 80.60 9.03
CA GLY A 334 3.17 81.81 8.24
C GLY A 334 2.21 82.77 8.91
N GLU A 335 2.64 83.35 10.03
CA GLU A 335 1.98 84.49 10.66
C GLU A 335 2.07 85.71 9.73
N SER A 336 0.92 86.21 9.26
CA SER A 336 0.73 87.63 9.02
C SER A 336 -0.75 87.97 9.20
N CYS A 337 -1.02 88.64 10.31
CA CYS A 337 -2.29 89.07 10.86
C CYS A 337 -3.22 89.78 9.87
N ILE A 338 -4.47 89.33 9.77
CA ILE A 338 -5.66 90.19 9.80
C ILE A 338 -6.75 89.47 10.60
N ASN A 339 -7.08 90.00 11.78
CA ASN A 339 -8.23 89.59 12.56
C ASN A 339 -9.52 89.94 11.81
N LEU A 340 -10.53 89.05 11.81
CA LEU A 340 -11.94 89.41 12.02
C LEU A 340 -12.80 88.13 12.08
N ALA A 341 -13.60 88.08 13.14
CA ALA A 341 -14.58 87.09 13.52
C ALA A 341 -15.44 86.52 12.37
N GLU A 342 -15.46 85.20 12.21
CA GLU A 342 -16.52 84.47 11.50
C GLU A 342 -16.42 82.94 11.78
N THR A 343 -16.64 82.52 13.03
CA THR A 343 -16.77 81.07 13.36
C THR A 343 -18.04 80.68 14.12
N ASP A 344 -18.90 81.62 14.52
CA ASP A 344 -20.12 81.30 15.30
C ASP A 344 -21.35 80.95 14.44
N GLY A 345 -21.23 81.03 13.10
CA GLY A 345 -22.34 80.80 12.17
C GLY A 345 -22.43 79.41 11.54
N ALA A 346 -21.33 78.64 11.56
CA ALA A 346 -21.26 77.29 11.01
C ALA A 346 -21.60 76.22 12.07
N ASP A 347 -21.12 76.40 13.29
CA ASP A 347 -21.39 75.47 14.40
C ASP A 347 -22.86 75.48 14.83
N ARG A 348 -23.56 76.61 14.74
CA ARG A 348 -25.00 76.67 15.02
C ARG A 348 -25.86 75.94 13.98
N ARG A 349 -25.40 75.89 12.72
CA ARG A 349 -26.10 75.16 11.64
C ARG A 349 -25.81 73.65 11.70
N SER A 350 -24.57 73.27 12.02
CA SER A 350 -24.21 71.86 12.27
C SER A 350 -24.94 71.31 13.49
N SER A 351 -25.00 72.08 14.58
CA SER A 351 -25.67 71.67 15.82
C SER A 351 -27.21 71.60 15.66
N HIS A 352 -27.81 72.46 14.83
CA HIS A 352 -29.24 72.36 14.52
C HIS A 352 -29.55 71.17 13.61
N ALA A 353 -28.70 70.88 12.62
CA ALA A 353 -28.86 69.71 11.74
C ALA A 353 -28.68 68.38 12.50
N GLU A 354 -27.72 68.32 13.43
CA GLU A 354 -27.52 67.16 14.32
C GLU A 354 -28.69 66.97 15.28
N ALA A 355 -29.21 68.05 15.88
CA ALA A 355 -30.38 67.95 16.77
C ALA A 355 -31.65 67.46 16.04
N VAL A 356 -31.86 67.90 14.79
CA VAL A 356 -32.96 67.39 13.95
C VAL A 356 -32.75 65.92 13.60
N PHE A 357 -31.52 65.51 13.31
CA PHE A 357 -31.18 64.10 13.05
C PHE A 357 -31.39 63.21 14.27
N GLU A 358 -30.98 63.65 15.46
CA GLU A 358 -31.22 62.91 16.72
C GLU A 358 -32.70 62.77 17.03
N GLU A 359 -33.50 63.81 16.77
CA GLU A 359 -34.95 63.74 16.99
C GLU A 359 -35.65 62.80 16.00
N THR A 360 -35.16 62.72 14.75
CA THR A 360 -35.63 61.72 13.78
C THR A 360 -35.24 60.29 14.19
N LEU A 361 -34.03 60.08 14.70
CA LEU A 361 -33.59 58.78 15.22
C LEU A 361 -34.39 58.35 16.45
N ARG A 362 -34.77 59.28 17.34
CA ARG A 362 -35.68 58.98 18.47
C ARG A 362 -37.08 58.61 17.99
N LYS A 363 -37.64 59.34 17.02
CA LYS A 363 -38.95 59.03 16.43
C LYS A 363 -38.95 57.70 15.65
N GLU A 364 -37.84 57.33 15.00
CA GLU A 364 -37.67 56.02 14.39
C GLU A 364 -37.47 54.91 15.44
N ALA A 365 -36.72 55.15 16.50
CA ALA A 365 -36.58 54.20 17.61
C ALA A 365 -37.91 53.98 18.36
N GLU A 366 -38.74 55.02 18.52
CA GLU A 366 -40.09 54.92 19.08
C GLU A 366 -41.04 54.19 18.13
N LYS A 367 -40.90 54.37 16.80
CA LYS A 367 -41.62 53.56 15.80
C LYS A 367 -41.16 52.10 15.74
N LEU A 368 -39.91 51.81 16.09
CA LEU A 368 -39.38 50.44 16.20
C LEU A 368 -39.67 49.81 17.57
N ASN A 369 -40.05 50.62 18.57
CA ASN A 369 -40.61 50.18 19.85
C ASN A 369 -42.11 49.87 19.79
N VAL A 370 -42.64 49.55 18.60
CA VAL A 370 -43.86 48.75 18.48
C VAL A 370 -43.66 47.48 19.32
N SER A 371 -44.62 47.24 20.19
CA SER A 371 -44.40 46.72 21.54
C SER A 371 -43.67 45.37 21.59
N MET A 372 -42.68 45.28 22.48
CA MET A 372 -42.07 44.00 22.90
C MET A 372 -43.15 42.99 23.37
N ASP A 373 -44.32 43.50 23.76
CA ASP A 373 -45.50 42.72 24.15
C ASP A 373 -46.25 42.12 22.95
N GLU A 374 -46.26 42.77 21.77
CA GLU A 374 -46.76 42.19 20.52
C GLU A 374 -45.85 41.07 20.02
N ILE A 375 -44.52 41.24 20.12
CA ILE A 375 -43.55 40.20 19.75
C ILE A 375 -43.66 38.98 20.69
N LYS A 376 -43.87 39.21 22.00
CA LYS A 376 -44.14 38.12 22.96
C LYS A 376 -45.47 37.40 22.68
N LYS A 377 -46.48 38.12 22.19
CA LYS A 377 -47.78 37.53 21.82
C LYS A 377 -47.65 36.62 20.59
N VAL A 378 -46.90 37.05 19.58
CA VAL A 378 -46.58 36.23 18.38
C VAL A 378 -45.68 35.05 18.70
N ALA A 379 -44.71 35.22 19.62
CA ALA A 379 -43.84 34.13 20.07
C ALA A 379 -44.58 33.08 20.93
N ALA A 380 -45.63 33.47 21.67
CA ALA A 380 -46.48 32.55 22.42
C ALA A 380 -47.46 31.77 21.51
N GLU A 381 -47.86 32.34 20.37
CA GLU A 381 -48.66 31.65 19.34
C GLU A 381 -47.83 30.68 18.49
N MET A 382 -46.51 30.90 18.36
CA MET A 382 -45.59 30.02 17.65
C MET A 382 -44.85 29.05 18.60
N GLY A 383 -45.58 28.13 19.22
CA GLY A 383 -45.05 27.15 20.17
C GLY A 383 -43.78 26.43 19.69
N TYR A 384 -42.64 26.79 20.28
CA TYR A 384 -41.34 26.13 20.09
C TYR A 384 -40.76 25.68 21.44
N ASP A 385 -41.38 24.67 22.04
CA ASP A 385 -40.68 23.78 22.97
C ASP A 385 -39.81 22.81 22.16
N LYS A 386 -38.52 23.13 22.06
CA LYS A 386 -37.35 22.22 22.07
C LYS A 386 -36.14 22.89 21.41
N ALA A 387 -35.22 23.38 22.24
CA ALA A 387 -33.82 23.50 21.87
C ALA A 387 -33.08 22.24 22.32
N PRO A 388 -32.36 21.51 21.44
CA PRO A 388 -31.51 20.41 21.89
C PRO A 388 -30.05 20.78 21.68
N PHE A 389 -29.46 21.61 22.54
CA PHE A 389 -28.01 21.57 22.80
C PHE A 389 -27.68 22.21 24.16
N THR A 390 -27.79 21.39 25.21
CA THR A 390 -26.97 21.47 26.42
C THR A 390 -26.57 20.01 26.70
N GLY A 391 -25.31 19.61 26.61
CA GLY A 391 -24.24 19.95 27.53
C GLY A 391 -24.08 18.81 28.55
N ASN A 392 -23.09 17.93 28.40
CA ASN A 392 -22.50 17.25 29.55
C ASN A 392 -21.07 16.77 29.29
N ARG A 393 -20.13 17.51 29.88
CA ARG A 393 -18.75 17.11 30.20
C ARG A 393 -18.79 16.04 31.28
N HIS A 394 -18.14 14.89 31.12
CA HIS A 394 -17.58 14.14 32.25
C HIS A 394 -16.17 13.60 31.95
N LYS A 395 -15.22 14.25 32.63
CA LYS A 395 -14.01 13.75 33.33
C LYS A 395 -13.25 12.54 32.76
N THR A 396 -11.98 12.84 32.47
CA THR A 396 -10.80 11.98 32.61
C THR A 396 -10.81 11.06 33.83
N GLN A 397 -10.49 9.77 33.63
CA GLN A 397 -9.68 8.99 34.57
C GLN A 397 -8.69 8.11 33.79
N LEU A 398 -7.45 8.15 34.28
CA LEU A 398 -6.37 7.21 34.00
C LEU A 398 -6.81 5.77 34.28
N TRP A 399 -6.42 4.84 33.40
CA TRP A 399 -5.52 3.69 33.66
C TRP A 399 -4.95 3.19 32.33
#